data_AF-A0A7Y0N3K1-F1
#
_entry.id   AF-A0A7Y0N3K1-F1
#
_cell.length_a   1.000
_cell.length_b   1.000
_cell.length_c   1.000
_cell.angle_alpha   90.00
_cell.angle_beta   90.00
_cell.angle_gamma   90.00
#
_symmetry.space_group_name_H-M   'P 1'
#
loop_
_entity.id
_entity.type
_entity.pdbx_description
1 polymer ?
#
loop_
_entity_poly.entity_id
_entity_poly.type
_entity_poly.pdbx_seq_one_letter_code
_entity_poly.pdbx_strand_id
1 'polypeptide(L)'
;MSQPCPHCGFQFNCICLLVPKLTSKHEILLLMHPNELTRDTNTGQLLQHCQLNVEQAIWDRKQPPAELLTRLADPSLYPVILFPSEESITLEHVEMQSQQQAKMPLYIILDAT
;
A
#
# COMPACT_ATOMS: atom_id res chain seq x y z
N MET A 1 -22.23 18.92 15.94
CA MET A 1 -20.89 18.30 15.75
C MET A 1 -20.77 17.94 14.28
N SER A 2 -19.72 18.39 13.58
CA SER A 2 -19.43 17.95 12.22
C SER A 2 -18.96 16.50 12.25
N GLN A 3 -19.57 15.64 11.45
CA GLN A 3 -19.12 14.24 11.30
C GLN A 3 -17.92 14.17 10.34
N PRO A 4 -16.97 13.24 10.56
CA PRO A 4 -15.88 13.01 9.62
C PRO A 4 -16.41 12.59 8.25
N CYS A 5 -15.69 12.98 7.20
CA CYS A 5 -16.00 12.55 5.84
C CYS A 5 -15.95 11.01 5.77
N PRO A 6 -17.00 10.32 5.30
CA PRO A 6 -17.00 8.85 5.24
C PRO A 6 -16.06 8.29 4.17
N HIS A 7 -15.48 9.15 3.32
CA HIS A 7 -14.50 8.75 2.31
C HIS A 7 -13.08 9.01 2.81
N CYS A 8 -12.68 10.28 2.94
CA CYS A 8 -11.30 10.63 3.33
C CYS A 8 -11.03 10.68 4.85
N GLY A 9 -12.01 10.42 5.71
CA GLY A 9 -11.87 10.41 7.17
C GLY A 9 -11.73 11.78 7.84
N PHE A 10 -11.39 12.84 7.10
CA PHE A 10 -11.16 14.16 7.69
C PHE A 10 -12.43 14.81 8.24
N GLN A 11 -12.33 15.34 9.47
CA GLN A 11 -13.40 16.10 10.12
C GLN A 11 -13.57 17.52 9.57
N PHE A 12 -12.46 18.16 9.19
CA PHE A 12 -12.43 19.49 8.59
C PHE A 12 -11.59 19.43 7.31
N ASN A 13 -11.91 20.27 6.32
CA ASN A 13 -11.19 20.31 5.04
C ASN A 13 -11.23 18.98 4.28
N CYS A 14 -12.43 18.50 3.97
CA CYS A 14 -12.60 17.35 3.09
C CYS A 14 -11.81 17.52 1.79
N ILE A 15 -10.98 16.53 1.45
CA ILE A 15 -10.11 16.57 0.26
C ILE A 15 -10.63 15.72 -0.90
N CYS A 16 -11.83 15.14 -0.81
CA CYS A 16 -12.31 14.19 -1.84
C CYS A 16 -12.36 14.78 -3.26
N LEU A 17 -12.58 16.09 -3.39
CA LEU A 17 -12.56 16.79 -4.68
C LEU A 17 -11.15 17.03 -5.23
N LEU A 18 -10.13 16.88 -4.38
CA LEU A 18 -8.72 17.07 -4.71
C LEU A 18 -8.01 15.74 -4.97
N VAL A 19 -8.63 14.61 -4.63
CA VAL A 19 -8.03 13.29 -4.84
C VAL A 19 -7.86 13.04 -6.34
N PRO A 20 -6.62 12.80 -6.82
CA PRO A 20 -6.40 12.53 -8.22
C PRO A 20 -6.90 11.13 -8.58
N LYS A 21 -7.44 10.98 -9.79
CA LYS A 21 -7.66 9.67 -10.39
C LYS A 21 -6.38 9.26 -11.09
N LEU A 22 -5.70 8.28 -10.53
CA LEU A 22 -4.46 7.74 -11.07
C LEU A 22 -4.77 6.43 -11.81
N THR A 23 -3.95 6.08 -12.79
CA THR A 23 -4.02 4.80 -13.47
C THR A 23 -2.64 4.17 -13.41
N SER A 24 -2.56 2.97 -12.86
CA SER A 24 -1.32 2.22 -12.70
C SER A 24 -1.58 0.76 -13.04
N LYS A 25 -0.62 0.13 -13.72
CA LYS A 25 -0.60 -1.31 -13.97
C LYS A 25 -0.03 -2.11 -12.78
N HIS A 26 0.49 -1.40 -11.77
CA HIS A 26 1.23 -2.01 -10.66
C HIS A 26 0.29 -2.33 -9.50
N GLU A 27 0.49 -3.52 -8.93
CA GLU A 27 -0.15 -3.93 -7.70
C GLU A 27 0.60 -3.31 -6.51
N ILE A 28 -0.15 -2.71 -5.59
CA ILE A 28 0.39 -2.07 -4.39
C ILE A 28 -0.23 -2.74 -3.16
N LEU A 29 0.61 -3.04 -2.18
CA LEU A 29 0.19 -3.47 -0.86
C LEU A 29 0.62 -2.43 0.17
N LEU A 30 -0.35 -1.78 0.81
CA LEU A 30 -0.11 -0.90 1.95
C LEU A 30 -0.11 -1.74 3.24
N LEU A 31 1.08 -1.96 3.80
CA LEU A 31 1.27 -2.72 5.04
C LEU A 31 1.32 -1.75 6.23
N MET A 32 0.27 -1.75 7.04
CA MET A 32 0.05 -0.76 8.09
C MET A 32 0.27 -1.31 9.50
N HIS A 33 0.86 -0.52 10.39
CA HIS A 33 0.84 -0.82 11.83
C HIS A 33 -0.56 -0.55 12.42
N PRO A 34 -1.06 -1.33 13.41
CA PRO A 34 -2.40 -1.12 13.98
C PRO A 34 -2.62 0.28 14.55
N ASN A 35 -1.57 0.91 15.10
CA ASN A 35 -1.65 2.27 15.66
C ASN A 35 -1.95 3.34 14.60
N GLU A 36 -1.72 3.06 13.32
CA GLU A 36 -1.95 4.00 12.23
C GLU A 36 -3.42 4.08 11.81
N LEU A 37 -4.23 3.08 12.14
CA LEU A 37 -5.63 3.01 11.70
C LEU A 37 -6.49 4.16 12.26
N THR A 38 -6.17 4.62 13.46
CA THR A 38 -6.94 5.66 14.15
C THR A 38 -6.33 7.05 14.01
N ARG A 39 -5.25 7.20 13.23
CA ARG A 39 -4.60 8.48 13.04
C ARG A 39 -5.29 9.27 11.93
N ASP A 40 -5.95 10.36 12.34
CA ASP A 40 -6.60 11.30 11.43
C ASP A 40 -5.66 11.91 10.38
N THR A 41 -4.34 11.88 10.62
CA THR A 41 -3.31 12.39 9.70
C THR A 41 -2.64 11.31 8.85
N ASN A 42 -3.11 10.06 8.91
CA ASN A 42 -2.55 8.99 8.10
C ASN A 42 -2.83 9.23 6.61
N THR A 43 -1.80 9.61 5.87
CA THR A 43 -1.90 9.85 4.42
C THR A 43 -1.86 8.57 3.60
N GLY A 44 -1.39 7.45 4.16
CA GLY A 44 -1.34 6.16 3.48
C GLY A 44 -2.72 5.71 3.02
N GLN A 45 -3.74 5.93 3.85
CA GLN A 45 -5.15 5.63 3.52
C GLN A 45 -5.65 6.37 2.26
N LEU A 46 -5.05 7.51 1.90
CA LEU A 46 -5.44 8.25 0.70
C LEU A 46 -5.16 7.48 -0.60
N LEU A 47 -4.22 6.53 -0.59
CA LEU A 47 -3.94 5.68 -1.75
C LEU A 47 -5.16 4.89 -2.21
N GLN A 48 -6.03 4.49 -1.27
CA GLN A 48 -7.27 3.76 -1.59
C GLN A 48 -8.28 4.61 -2.38
N HIS A 49 -8.16 5.94 -2.32
CA HIS A 49 -9.06 6.85 -3.02
C HIS A 49 -8.58 7.23 -4.42
N CYS A 50 -7.33 6.92 -4.77
CA CYS A 50 -6.69 7.36 -6.01
C CYS A 50 -6.99 6.48 -7.25
N GLN A 51 -7.96 5.56 -7.19
CA GLN A 51 -8.27 4.60 -8.27
C GLN A 51 -7.05 3.72 -8.68
N LEU A 52 -6.20 3.38 -7.71
CA LEU A 52 -5.06 2.49 -7.88
C LEU A 52 -5.42 1.05 -7.46
N ASN A 53 -4.64 0.08 -7.93
CA ASN A 53 -4.70 -1.30 -7.46
C ASN A 53 -3.96 -1.40 -6.11
N VAL A 54 -4.63 -1.01 -5.03
CA VAL A 54 -4.06 -0.97 -3.67
C VAL A 54 -4.83 -1.91 -2.77
N GLU A 55 -4.13 -2.91 -2.24
CA GLU A 55 -4.58 -3.75 -1.14
C GLU A 55 -4.02 -3.19 0.18
N GLN A 56 -4.70 -3.44 1.30
CA GLN A 56 -4.25 -3.04 2.63
C GLN A 56 -4.16 -4.28 3.52
N ALA A 57 -3.08 -4.37 4.30
CA ALA A 57 -2.92 -5.39 5.32
C ALA A 57 -2.45 -4.74 6.62
N ILE A 58 -3.02 -5.19 7.75
CA ILE A 58 -2.59 -4.74 9.07
C ILE A 58 -1.53 -5.70 9.60
N TRP A 59 -0.32 -5.19 9.77
CA TRP A 59 0.80 -5.97 10.28
C TRP A 59 0.61 -6.30 11.76
N ASP A 60 0.82 -7.57 12.12
CA ASP A 60 1.03 -7.98 13.50
C ASP A 60 2.29 -8.83 13.58
N ARG A 61 3.19 -8.47 14.49
CA ARG A 61 4.50 -9.11 14.64
C ARG A 61 4.39 -10.58 15.09
N LYS A 62 3.36 -10.94 15.86
CA LYS A 62 3.17 -12.27 16.46
C LYS A 62 2.20 -13.12 15.65
N GLN A 63 1.19 -12.51 15.06
CA GLN A 63 0.09 -13.16 14.36
C GLN A 63 -0.16 -12.47 13.01
N PRO A 64 0.77 -12.60 12.04
CA PRO A 64 0.59 -11.99 10.72
C PRO A 64 -0.74 -12.45 10.09
N PRO A 65 -1.49 -11.55 9.42
CA PRO A 65 -2.75 -11.92 8.80
C PRO A 65 -2.59 -13.05 7.80
N ALA A 66 -3.47 -14.06 7.85
CA ALA A 66 -3.41 -15.20 6.94
C ALA A 66 -3.52 -14.77 5.47
N GLU A 67 -4.40 -13.80 5.18
CA GLU A 67 -4.59 -13.25 3.83
C GLU A 67 -3.31 -12.61 3.28
N LEU A 68 -2.56 -11.89 4.12
CA LEU A 68 -1.26 -11.33 3.75
C LEU A 68 -0.27 -12.43 3.39
N LEU A 69 -0.17 -13.48 4.22
CA LEU A 69 0.71 -14.61 3.96
C LEU A 69 0.33 -15.35 2.68
N THR A 70 -0.98 -15.57 2.45
CA THR A 70 -1.48 -16.18 1.21
C THR A 70 -1.13 -15.34 0.00
N ARG A 71 -1.28 -14.01 0.08
CA ARG A 71 -0.95 -13.10 -1.01
C ARG A 71 0.54 -13.13 -1.33
N LEU A 72 1.41 -13.08 -0.32
CA LEU A 72 2.86 -13.13 -0.50
C LEU A 72 3.37 -14.50 -0.97
N ALA A 73 2.61 -15.56 -0.74
CA ALA A 73 2.92 -16.91 -1.22
C ALA A 73 2.48 -17.17 -2.67
N ASP A 74 1.76 -16.24 -3.30
CA ASP A 74 1.32 -16.36 -4.69
C ASP A 74 2.53 -16.43 -5.63
N PRO A 75 2.76 -17.56 -6.32
CA PRO A 75 3.93 -17.73 -7.17
C PRO A 75 3.91 -16.84 -8.41
N SER A 76 2.76 -16.24 -8.76
CA SER A 76 2.66 -15.29 -9.87
C SER A 76 3.16 -13.89 -9.50
N LEU A 77 3.38 -13.60 -8.22
CA LEU A 77 3.81 -12.29 -7.74
C LEU A 77 5.32 -12.23 -7.50
N TYR A 78 5.86 -11.04 -7.67
CA TYR A 78 7.22 -10.65 -7.30
C TYR A 78 7.14 -9.56 -6.23
N PRO A 79 7.04 -9.92 -4.93
CA PRO A 79 6.88 -8.96 -3.86
C PRO A 79 8.18 -8.17 -3.64
N VAL A 80 8.07 -6.84 -3.56
CA VAL A 80 9.19 -5.93 -3.33
C VAL A 80 8.80 -4.87 -2.32
N ILE A 81 9.64 -4.64 -1.33
CA ILE A 81 9.44 -3.58 -0.34
C ILE A 81 10.03 -2.27 -0.88
N LEU A 82 9.21 -1.21 -0.89
CA LEU A 82 9.64 0.14 -1.18
C LEU A 82 10.17 0.79 0.10
N PHE A 83 11.48 0.71 0.32
CA PHE A 83 12.12 1.27 1.51
C PHE A 83 13.52 1.81 1.20
N PRO A 84 13.88 3.00 1.73
CA PRO A 84 15.22 3.55 1.55
C PRO A 84 16.27 2.71 2.29
N SER A 85 17.22 2.14 1.56
CA SER A 85 18.32 1.35 2.09
C SER A 85 19.55 1.52 1.20
N GLU A 86 20.76 1.32 1.75
CA GLU A 86 22.00 1.26 0.98
C GLU A 86 21.98 0.11 -0.06
N GLU A 87 21.21 -0.94 0.22
CA GLU A 87 21.03 -2.10 -0.65
C GLU A 87 19.84 -1.95 -1.62
N SER A 88 19.22 -0.77 -1.67
CA SER A 88 18.09 -0.53 -2.56
C SER A 88 18.49 -0.64 -4.04
N ILE A 89 17.62 -1.26 -4.81
CA ILE A 89 17.74 -1.38 -6.27
C ILE A 89 16.72 -0.47 -6.94
N THR A 90 16.95 -0.13 -8.21
CA THR A 90 16.01 0.71 -8.96
C THR A 90 14.76 -0.07 -9.38
N LEU A 91 13.69 0.65 -9.69
CA LEU A 91 12.44 0.04 -10.15
C LEU A 91 12.60 -0.67 -11.50
N GLU A 92 13.48 -0.18 -12.37
CA GLU A 92 13.79 -0.83 -13.66
C GLU A 92 14.44 -2.19 -13.45
N HIS A 93 15.29 -2.33 -12.43
CA HIS A 93 15.90 -3.60 -12.07
C HIS A 93 14.85 -4.60 -11.57
N VAL A 94 13.90 -4.13 -10.74
CA VAL A 94 12.74 -4.91 -10.30
C VAL A 94 11.89 -5.37 -11.50
N GLU A 95 11.58 -4.45 -12.43
CA GLU A 95 10.83 -4.79 -13.63
C GLU A 95 11.56 -5.84 -14.48
N MET A 96 12.87 -5.69 -14.69
CA MET A 96 13.67 -6.69 -15.43
C MET A 96 13.64 -8.07 -14.76
N GLN A 97 13.85 -8.14 -13.44
CA GLN A 97 13.88 -9.41 -12.70
C GLN A 97 12.51 -10.10 -12.68
N SER A 98 11.45 -9.33 -12.45
CA SER A 98 10.08 -9.86 -12.44
C SER A 98 9.69 -10.42 -13.82
N GLN A 99 10.05 -9.74 -14.91
CA GLN A 99 9.83 -10.21 -16.28
C GLN A 99 10.60 -11.49 -16.59
N GLN A 100 11.87 -11.59 -16.19
CA GLN A 100 12.69 -12.80 -16.37
C GLN A 100 12.09 -14.01 -15.67
N GLN A 101 11.40 -13.80 -14.54
CA GLN A 101 10.71 -14.85 -13.79
C GLN A 101 9.25 -15.04 -14.20
N ALA A 102 8.76 -14.27 -15.19
CA ALA A 102 7.35 -14.22 -15.59
C ALA A 102 6.38 -13.96 -14.43
N LYS A 103 6.76 -13.04 -13.53
CA LYS A 103 5.98 -12.64 -12.34
C LYS A 103 5.55 -11.18 -12.42
N MET A 104 4.44 -10.85 -11.77
CA MET A 104 3.91 -9.50 -11.64
C MET A 104 4.49 -8.82 -10.40
N PRO A 105 5.12 -7.64 -10.50
CA PRO A 105 5.55 -6.88 -9.33
C PRO A 105 4.40 -6.55 -8.37
N LEU A 106 4.59 -6.86 -7.10
CA LEU A 106 3.76 -6.38 -5.99
C LEU A 106 4.61 -5.43 -5.14
N TYR A 107 4.31 -4.13 -5.18
CA TYR A 107 5.05 -3.12 -4.42
C TYR A 107 4.45 -2.92 -3.04
N ILE A 108 5.24 -3.19 -2.01
CA ILE A 108 4.83 -3.12 -0.61
C ILE A 108 5.31 -1.79 -0.05
N ILE A 109 4.35 -0.95 0.35
CA ILE A 109 4.60 0.32 1.06
C ILE A 109 4.38 0.06 2.55
N LEU A 110 5.36 0.45 3.37
CA LEU A 110 5.28 0.34 4.81
C LEU A 110 4.70 1.63 5.40
N ASP A 111 3.68 1.51 6.23
CA ASP A 111 3.07 2.63 6.95
C ASP A 111 3.00 2.28 8.45
N ALA A 112 4.07 2.62 9.15
CA ALA A 112 4.33 2.15 10.50
C ALA A 112 5.02 3.23 11.35
N THR A 113 4.48 4.46 11.33
CA THR A 113 4.98 5.58 12.15
C THR A 113 4.66 5.45 13.63
#